data_AF-A0A924Z2T1-F1
#
_entry.id   AF-A0A924Z2T1-F1
#
_cell.length_a   1.000
_cell.length_b   1.000
_cell.length_c   1.000
_cell.angle_alpha   90.00
_cell.angle_beta   90.00
_cell.angle_gamma   90.00
#
_symmetry.space_group_name_H-M   'P 1'
#
loop_
_entity.id
_entity.type
_entity.pdbx_description
1 polymer ?
#
loop_
_entity_poly.entity_id
_entity_poly.type
_entity_poly.pdbx_seq_one_letter_code
_entity_poly.pdbx_strand_id
1 'polypeptide(L)' 'LAACAGPVIAATDYVRAVPESVRAWLPEGRRYLTLGTDGFGRSDTRAALRACFGVDAAAIERAARRQAAVMPPSTE' A
#
# COMPACT_ATOMS: atom_id res chain seq x y z
N LEU A 1 -14.58 -8.09 1.15
CA LEU A 1 -13.37 -8.38 1.95
C LEU A 1 -13.82 -9.14 3.19
N ALA A 2 -13.22 -10.31 3.47
CA ALA A 2 -13.47 -10.99 4.75
C ALA A 2 -13.20 -10.04 5.92
N ALA A 3 -13.83 -10.26 7.07
CA ALA A 3 -13.65 -9.43 8.26
C ALA A 3 -12.20 -9.50 8.74
N CYS A 4 -11.36 -8.54 8.33
CA CYS A 4 -10.01 -8.35 8.83
C CYS A 4 -9.90 -7.02 9.57
N ALA A 5 -9.35 -7.02 10.78
CA ALA A 5 -9.19 -5.81 11.60
C ALA A 5 -7.88 -5.03 11.30
N GLY A 6 -6.98 -5.60 10.49
CA GLY A 6 -5.68 -5.02 10.20
C GLY A 6 -5.69 -3.88 9.17
N PRO A 7 -4.58 -3.14 9.06
CA PRO A 7 -4.41 -2.12 8.03
C PRO A 7 -4.48 -2.72 6.63
N VAL A 8 -4.97 -1.94 5.67
CA VAL A 8 -5.05 -2.33 4.26
C VAL A 8 -3.94 -1.63 3.49
N ILE A 9 -3.17 -2.41 2.73
CA ILE A 9 -2.12 -1.90 1.84
C ILE A 9 -2.48 -2.29 0.41
N ALA A 10 -2.58 -1.31 -0.47
CA ALA A 10 -2.75 -1.54 -1.90
C ALA A 10 -1.49 -1.11 -2.64
N ALA A 11 -0.92 -2.01 -3.45
CA ALA A 11 0.20 -1.73 -4.34
C ALA A 11 -0.24 -1.99 -5.78
N THR A 12 0.16 -1.10 -6.69
CA THR A 12 -0.20 -1.18 -8.12
C THR A 12 0.99 -0.81 -8.99
N ASP A 13 1.03 -1.38 -10.20
CA ASP A 13 1.97 -0.96 -11.26
C ASP A 13 1.51 0.35 -11.96
N TYR A 14 0.47 1.01 -11.43
CA TYR A 14 -0.02 2.34 -11.83
C TYR A 14 0.23 3.40 -10.76
N VAL A 15 -0.10 4.65 -11.06
CA VAL A 15 -0.10 5.77 -10.09
C VAL A 15 -1.02 5.48 -8.89
N ARG A 16 -0.72 6.10 -7.74
CA ARG A 16 -1.51 5.92 -6.52
C ARG A 16 -2.97 6.32 -6.67
N ALA A 17 -3.29 7.20 -7.62
CA ALA A 17 -4.67 7.59 -7.93
C ALA A 17 -5.59 6.40 -8.23
N VAL A 18 -5.06 5.31 -8.80
CA VAL A 18 -5.86 4.11 -9.12
C VAL A 18 -6.44 3.44 -7.86
N PRO A 19 -5.63 2.96 -6.89
CA PRO A 19 -6.17 2.42 -5.65
C PRO A 19 -6.89 3.48 -4.80
N GLU A 20 -6.52 4.75 -4.90
CA GLU A 20 -7.25 5.83 -4.19
C GLU A 20 -8.71 5.97 -4.66
N SER A 21 -9.03 5.58 -5.92
CA SER A 21 -10.40 5.63 -6.44
C SER A 21 -11.40 4.76 -5.65
N VAL A 22 -10.92 3.72 -4.96
CA VAL A 22 -11.77 2.83 -4.16
C VAL A 22 -11.78 3.19 -2.66
N ARG A 23 -11.06 4.24 -2.23
CA ARG A 23 -10.93 4.59 -0.80
C ARG A 23 -12.28 4.79 -0.11
N ALA A 24 -13.24 5.41 -0.80
CA ALA A 24 -14.58 5.68 -0.26
C ALA A 24 -15.39 4.41 0.05
N TRP A 25 -15.03 3.28 -0.54
CA TRP A 25 -15.71 1.99 -0.37
C TRP A 25 -15.03 1.09 0.67
N LEU A 26 -13.94 1.55 1.29
CA LEU A 26 -13.28 0.82 2.36
C LEU A 26 -14.02 1.01 3.68
N PRO A 27 -14.01 -0.01 4.56
CA PRO A 27 -14.61 0.11 5.88
C PRO A 27 -14.04 1.31 6.64
N GLU A 28 -14.92 2.09 7.26
CA GLU A 28 -14.56 3.25 8.06
C GLU A 28 -13.60 2.88 9.20
N GLY A 29 -12.77 3.85 9.61
CA GLY A 29 -11.80 3.67 10.70
C GLY A 29 -10.60 2.78 10.37
N ARG A 30 -10.54 2.15 9.18
CA ARG A 30 -9.36 1.37 8.77
C ARG A 30 -8.30 2.24 8.14
N ARG A 31 -7.05 2.02 8.53
CA ARG A 31 -5.91 2.62 7.85
C ARG A 31 -5.75 2.01 6.46
N TYR A 32 -5.64 2.89 5.47
CA TYR A 32 -5.44 2.53 4.08
C TYR A 32 -4.23 3.26 3.51
N LEU A 33 -3.21 2.49 3.14
CA LEU A 33 -1.99 2.98 2.53
C LEU A 33 -1.91 2.49 1.07
N THR A 34 -1.58 3.40 0.17
CA THR A 34 -1.44 3.13 -1.26
C THR A 34 0.02 3.28 -1.68
N LEU A 35 0.51 2.32 -2.46
CA LEU A 35 1.79 2.34 -3.16
C LEU A 35 1.51 2.31 -4.66
N GLY A 36 2.22 3.14 -5.41
CA GLY A 36 2.03 3.27 -6.85
C GLY A 36 3.23 3.91 -7.49
N THR A 37 3.26 3.87 -8.82
CA THR A 37 4.38 4.33 -9.65
C THR A 37 4.18 5.77 -10.07
N ASP A 38 4.08 6.69 -9.11
CA ASP A 38 3.95 8.12 -9.41
C ASP A 38 5.26 8.67 -10.00
N GLY A 39 5.15 9.53 -11.02
CA GLY A 39 6.28 10.14 -11.73
C GLY A 39 6.52 9.57 -13.12
N PHE A 40 7.65 9.94 -13.71
CA PHE A 40 8.03 9.54 -15.07
C PHE A 40 8.69 8.16 -15.09
N GLY A 41 8.41 7.41 -16.16
CA GLY A 41 9.05 6.13 -16.45
C GLY A 41 10.56 6.25 -16.67
N ARG A 42 11.26 5.14 -16.48
CA ARG A 42 12.69 4.98 -16.74
C ARG A 42 12.94 3.68 -17.50
N SER A 43 14.02 3.62 -18.25
CA SER A 43 14.45 2.39 -18.94
C SER A 43 15.34 1.58 -18.01
N ASP A 44 14.82 0.47 -17.48
CA ASP A 44 15.55 -0.46 -16.63
C ASP A 44 14.81 -1.81 -16.59
N THR A 45 15.36 -2.79 -15.88
CA THR A 45 14.71 -4.06 -15.56
C THR A 45 13.47 -3.84 -14.68
N ARG A 46 12.49 -4.74 -14.80
CA ARG A 46 11.26 -4.69 -13.99
C ARG A 46 11.53 -4.71 -12.49
N ALA A 47 12.55 -5.45 -12.05
CA ALA A 47 12.95 -5.50 -10.64
C ALA A 47 13.47 -4.15 -10.15
N ALA A 48 14.39 -3.52 -10.89
CA ALA A 48 14.92 -2.21 -10.56
C ALA A 48 13.85 -1.12 -10.57
N LEU A 49 12.93 -1.14 -11.55
CA LEU A 49 11.83 -0.17 -11.61
C LEU A 49 10.88 -0.31 -10.41
N ARG A 50 10.50 -1.52 -10.02
CA ARG A 50 9.62 -1.74 -8.86
C ARG A 50 10.27 -1.30 -7.55
N ALA A 51 11.57 -1.51 -7.40
CA ALA A 51 12.34 -0.99 -6.27
C ALA A 51 12.39 0.54 -6.29
N CYS A 52 12.65 1.15 -7.45
CA CYS A 52 12.70 2.60 -7.64
C CYS A 52 11.37 3.29 -7.29
N PHE A 53 10.24 2.72 -7.73
CA PHE A 53 8.91 3.26 -7.44
C PHE A 53 8.38 2.84 -6.05
N GLY A 54 9.09 1.97 -5.32
CA GLY A 54 8.65 1.53 -4.00
C GLY A 54 7.38 0.67 -4.04
N VAL A 55 7.22 -0.14 -5.08
CA VAL A 55 6.09 -1.09 -5.25
C VAL A 55 6.56 -2.56 -5.22
N ASP A 56 7.82 -2.80 -4.84
CA ASP A 56 8.38 -4.12 -4.67
C ASP A 56 7.94 -4.78 -3.34
N ALA A 57 8.26 -6.07 -3.18
CA ALA A 57 7.90 -6.83 -1.98
C ALA A 57 8.49 -6.23 -0.70
N ALA A 58 9.71 -5.68 -0.77
CA ALA A 58 10.37 -5.07 0.37
C ALA A 58 9.68 -3.76 0.79
N ALA A 59 9.18 -2.95 -0.16
CA ALA A 59 8.38 -1.77 0.15
C ALA A 59 7.03 -2.14 0.78
N ILE A 60 6.36 -3.18 0.28
CA ILE A 60 5.11 -3.70 0.86
C ILE A 60 5.33 -4.18 2.29
N GLU A 61 6.41 -4.93 2.54
CA GLU A 61 6.75 -5.44 3.86
C GLU A 61 7.06 -4.31 4.87
N ARG A 62 7.88 -3.33 4.47
CA ARG A 62 8.14 -2.13 5.29
C ARG A 62 6.87 -1.35 5.59
N ALA A 63 6.00 -1.18 4.59
CA ALA A 63 4.70 -0.54 4.75
C ALA A 63 3.81 -1.29 5.76
N ALA A 64 3.74 -2.61 5.65
CA ALA A 64 2.98 -3.47 6.56
C ALA A 64 3.49 -3.36 7.99
N ARG A 65 4.80 -3.50 8.18
CA ARG A 65 5.44 -3.40 9.49
C ARG A 65 5.19 -2.04 10.14
N ARG A 66 5.32 -0.95 9.39
CA ARG A 66 5.06 0.42 9.87
C ARG A 66 3.60 0.61 10.28
N GLN A 67 2.65 0.08 9.49
CA GLN A 67 1.22 0.22 9.80
C GLN A 67 0.79 -0.65 10.98
N ALA A 68 1.40 -1.83 11.17
CA ALA A 68 1.15 -2.68 12.32
C ALA A 68 1.68 -2.04 13.63
N ALA A 69 2.87 -1.45 13.60
CA ALA A 69 3.50 -0.85 14.78
C ALA A 69 2.75 0.36 15.36
N VAL A 70 1.90 1.02 14.57
CA VAL A 70 1.12 2.20 15.01
C VAL A 70 -0.28 1.79 15.49
N MET A 71 -0.64 0.49 15.53
CA MET A 71 -1.94 0.05 16.05
C MET A 71 -1.87 -0.09 17.57
N PRO A 72 -2.69 0.65 18.36
CA PRO A 72 -2.90 0.24 19.75
C PRO A 72 -3.49 -1.18 19.75
N PRO A 73 -3.18 -2.02 20.75
CA PRO A 73 -3.84 -3.32 20.88
C PRO A 73 -5.34 -3.06 20.92
N SER A 74 -6.10 -3.79 20.10
CA SER A 74 -7.56 -3.74 20.12
C SER A 74 -8.01 -4.00 21.55
N THR A 75 -8.54 -3.00 22.24
CA THR A 75 -9.27 -3.21 23.49
C THR A 75 -10.46 -4.10 23.15
N GLU A 76 -10.54 -5.27 23.80
CA GLU A 76 -11.81 -5.99 24.00
C GLU A 76 -12.83 -5.10 24.73
#